data_AF-A0A6N9SYB0-F1
#
_entry.id   AF-A0A6N9SYB0-F1
#
_cell.length_a   1.000
_cell.length_b   1.000
_cell.length_c   1.000
_cell.angle_alpha   90.00
_cell.angle_beta   90.00
_cell.angle_gamma   90.00
#
_symmetry.space_group_name_H-M   'P 1'
#
loop_
_entity.id
_entity.type
_entity.pdbx_description
1 polymer ?
#
loop_
_entity_poly.entity_id
_entity_poly.type
_entity_poly.pdbx_seq_one_letter_code
_entity_poly.pdbx_strand_id
1 'polypeptide(L)'
;QGEDIALVSSALTSLQSEVADKASGSVVAALSQEVDQQGEAIALVNSAVTSLQGEVDGKASGSVVAALSQEVDQQGEAIALVNSAVTSLQGEVDGKADGSVVAALSQAVTEQGDNIATNAAAITSANSAIAGKASSSALDTLSATVTAQGGSIASQADRLSAVETNVGDVSASSRFRTVVKSQPSGSEATMAMQVRAGSGSAWREAGIFLRAASDGSADVIVAADRFAVTDAGGESVPFAVQNGEVALALARFQQLTSFNGKLVIDGINGTISVYD
;
A
#
# COMPACT_ATOMS: atom_id res chain seq x y z
N GLN A 1 66.59 104.93 -105.47
CA GLN A 1 67.77 104.04 -105.62
C GLN A 1 68.72 104.13 -104.43
N GLY A 2 69.30 105.30 -104.10
CA GLY A 2 70.20 105.41 -102.93
C GLY A 2 69.54 105.20 -101.56
N GLU A 3 68.37 105.80 -101.32
CA GLU A 3 67.62 105.66 -100.05
C GLU A 3 67.01 104.26 -99.87
N ASP A 4 66.47 103.67 -100.94
CA ASP A 4 65.90 102.30 -100.91
C ASP A 4 66.96 101.26 -100.51
N ILE A 5 68.19 101.39 -101.04
CA ILE A 5 69.31 100.51 -100.70
C ILE A 5 69.73 100.69 -99.23
N ALA A 6 69.70 101.92 -98.70
CA ALA A 6 70.01 102.20 -97.30
C ALA A 6 68.95 101.62 -96.34
N LEU A 7 67.66 101.70 -96.70
CA LEU A 7 66.56 101.07 -95.97
C LEU A 7 66.63 99.54 -96.01
N VAL A 8 66.99 98.96 -97.15
CA VAL A 8 67.22 97.50 -97.27
C VAL A 8 68.42 97.06 -96.42
N SER A 9 69.49 97.84 -96.36
CA SER A 9 70.68 97.54 -95.56
C SER A 9 70.40 97.60 -94.05
N SER A 10 69.64 98.61 -93.59
CA SER A 10 69.24 98.71 -92.18
C SER A 10 68.29 97.58 -91.78
N ALA A 11 67.34 97.23 -92.65
CA ALA A 11 66.46 96.07 -92.46
C ALA A 11 67.25 94.75 -92.39
N LEU A 12 68.26 94.58 -93.25
CA LEU A 12 69.12 93.39 -93.24
C LEU A 12 69.94 93.29 -91.94
N THR A 13 70.49 94.40 -91.46
CA THR A 13 71.24 94.45 -90.20
C THR A 13 70.34 94.15 -89.00
N SER A 14 69.12 94.70 -89.01
CA SER A 14 68.11 94.42 -87.98
C SER A 14 67.71 92.94 -87.99
N LEU A 15 67.49 92.36 -89.17
CA LEU A 15 67.17 90.94 -89.33
C LEU A 15 68.33 90.05 -88.86
N GLN A 16 69.58 90.41 -89.17
CA GLN A 16 70.76 89.69 -88.71
C GLN A 16 70.88 89.71 -87.18
N SER A 17 70.60 90.85 -86.53
CA SER A 17 70.61 90.95 -85.07
C SER A 17 69.49 90.10 -84.45
N GLU A 18 68.27 90.18 -84.98
CA GLU A 18 67.14 89.38 -84.49
C GLU A 18 67.36 87.87 -84.69
N VAL A 19 67.95 87.48 -85.81
CA VAL A 19 68.35 86.08 -86.07
C VAL A 19 69.49 85.67 -85.15
N ALA A 20 70.50 86.52 -84.90
CA ALA A 20 71.60 86.21 -83.98
C ALA A 20 71.13 86.10 -82.53
N ASP A 21 70.13 86.89 -82.11
CA ASP A 21 69.52 86.81 -80.78
C ASP A 21 68.66 85.53 -80.64
N LYS A 22 67.82 85.23 -81.65
CA LYS A 22 66.98 84.02 -81.68
C LYS A 22 67.79 82.73 -81.87
N ALA A 23 68.90 82.81 -82.60
CA ALA A 23 69.87 81.71 -82.80
C ALA A 23 71.06 81.81 -81.84
N SER A 24 70.99 82.67 -80.83
CA SER A 24 72.07 82.81 -79.85
C SER A 24 72.29 81.45 -79.19
N GLY A 25 73.55 81.05 -79.06
CA GLY A 25 73.89 79.75 -78.47
C GLY A 25 73.31 79.57 -77.07
N SER A 26 72.99 80.65 -76.35
CA SER A 26 72.33 80.63 -75.04
C SER A 26 70.86 80.24 -75.09
N VAL A 27 70.06 80.77 -76.04
CA VAL A 27 68.64 80.38 -76.19
C VAL A 27 68.54 78.93 -76.63
N VAL A 28 69.39 78.53 -77.60
CA VAL A 28 69.44 77.15 -78.07
C VAL A 28 69.91 76.20 -76.97
N ALA A 29 70.90 76.59 -76.16
CA ALA A 29 71.36 75.80 -75.01
C ALA A 29 70.29 75.69 -73.91
N ALA A 30 69.55 76.75 -73.60
CA ALA A 30 68.47 76.72 -72.62
C ALA A 30 67.32 75.80 -73.07
N LEU A 31 66.93 75.88 -74.35
CA LEU A 31 65.94 74.97 -74.92
C LEU A 31 66.44 73.53 -74.92
N SER A 32 67.72 73.29 -75.27
CA SER A 32 68.33 71.96 -75.20
C SER A 32 68.28 71.39 -73.78
N GLN A 33 68.62 72.22 -72.78
CA GLN A 33 68.60 71.82 -71.38
C GLN A 33 67.18 71.52 -70.88
N GLU A 34 66.18 72.31 -71.28
CA GLU A 34 64.77 72.03 -70.97
C GLU A 34 64.29 70.73 -71.62
N VAL A 35 64.68 70.49 -72.88
CA VAL A 35 64.38 69.24 -73.59
C VAL A 35 65.01 68.04 -72.88
N ASP A 36 66.25 68.16 -72.41
CA ASP A 36 66.93 67.11 -71.64
C ASP A 36 66.22 66.83 -70.31
N GLN A 37 65.84 67.88 -69.56
CA GLN A 37 65.08 67.74 -68.31
C GLN A 37 63.71 67.10 -68.51
N GLN A 38 63.00 67.49 -69.57
CA GLN A 38 61.73 66.85 -69.95
C GLN A 38 61.94 65.38 -70.30
N GLY A 39 63.04 65.05 -71.00
CA GLY A 39 63.43 63.67 -71.30
C GLY A 39 63.61 62.82 -70.03
N GLU A 40 64.31 63.35 -69.02
CA GLU A 40 64.47 62.70 -67.72
C GLU A 40 63.14 62.56 -66.96
N ALA A 41 62.31 63.61 -66.93
CA ALA A 41 61.00 63.58 -66.28
C ALA A 41 60.06 62.55 -66.94
N ILE A 42 60.05 62.47 -68.27
CA ILE A 42 59.27 61.47 -69.02
C ILE A 42 59.77 60.06 -68.69
N ALA A 43 61.09 59.84 -68.58
CA ALA A 43 61.64 58.54 -68.20
C ALA A 43 61.21 58.11 -66.79
N LEU A 44 61.16 59.04 -65.83
CA LEU A 44 60.63 58.80 -64.49
C LEU A 44 59.14 58.47 -64.51
N VAL A 45 58.34 59.23 -65.27
CA VAL A 45 56.90 58.96 -65.44
C VAL A 45 56.67 57.58 -66.04
N ASN A 46 57.41 57.20 -67.09
CA ASN A 46 57.31 55.88 -67.69
C ASN A 46 57.65 54.75 -66.70
N SER A 47 58.65 54.96 -65.85
CA SER A 47 59.01 54.00 -64.80
C SER A 47 57.89 53.87 -63.75
N ALA A 48 57.30 54.99 -63.33
CA ALA A 48 56.16 55.00 -62.40
C ALA A 48 54.91 54.32 -63.01
N VAL A 49 54.63 54.57 -64.29
CA VAL A 49 53.53 53.93 -65.03
C VAL A 49 53.73 52.42 -65.10
N THR A 50 54.95 51.96 -65.39
CA THR A 50 55.28 50.53 -65.43
C THR A 50 55.09 49.87 -64.05
N SER A 51 55.51 50.56 -62.98
CA SER A 51 55.30 50.09 -61.61
C SER A 51 53.81 49.99 -61.26
N LEU A 52 53.02 51.01 -61.60
CA LEU A 52 51.57 51.00 -61.39
C LEU A 52 50.89 49.87 -62.17
N GLN A 53 51.31 49.64 -63.42
CA GLN A 53 50.81 48.53 -64.23
C GLN A 53 51.07 47.18 -63.54
N GLY A 54 52.27 46.95 -63.03
CA GLY A 54 52.58 45.71 -62.29
C GLY A 54 51.76 45.54 -61.00
N GLU A 55 51.52 46.61 -60.24
CA GLU A 55 50.65 46.56 -59.06
C GLU A 55 49.19 46.25 -59.42
N VAL A 56 48.68 46.90 -60.48
CA VAL A 56 47.32 46.70 -60.97
C VAL A 56 47.17 45.28 -61.49
N ASP A 57 48.11 44.77 -62.29
CA ASP A 57 48.09 43.41 -62.81
C ASP A 57 48.14 42.37 -61.69
N GLY A 58 48.92 42.62 -60.62
CA GLY A 58 48.96 41.76 -59.45
C GLY A 58 47.61 41.71 -58.70
N LYS A 59 47.04 42.88 -58.40
CA LYS A 59 45.76 43.02 -57.66
C LYS A 59 44.54 42.59 -58.48
N ALA A 60 44.56 42.86 -59.78
CA ALA A 60 43.50 42.51 -60.74
C ALA A 60 43.81 41.20 -61.49
N SER A 61 44.83 40.44 -61.06
CA SER A 61 45.17 39.18 -61.70
C SER A 61 43.96 38.25 -61.69
N GLY A 62 43.70 37.59 -62.81
CA GLY A 62 42.61 36.62 -62.93
C GLY A 62 42.67 35.53 -61.84
N SER A 63 43.87 35.22 -61.32
CA SER A 63 44.06 34.31 -60.19
C SER A 63 43.48 34.82 -58.88
N VAL A 64 43.67 36.11 -58.54
CA VAL A 64 43.11 36.69 -57.31
C VAL A 64 41.59 36.76 -57.41
N VAL A 65 41.07 37.19 -58.55
CA VAL A 65 39.63 37.25 -58.81
C VAL A 65 39.00 35.86 -58.77
N ALA A 66 39.64 34.86 -59.38
CA ALA A 66 39.18 33.47 -59.35
C ALA A 66 39.20 32.89 -57.93
N ALA A 67 40.25 33.14 -57.15
CA ALA A 67 40.34 32.67 -55.76
C ALA A 67 39.23 33.30 -54.88
N LEU A 68 38.98 34.61 -55.02
CA LEU A 68 37.91 35.27 -54.30
C LEU A 68 36.53 34.77 -54.74
N SER A 69 36.32 34.56 -56.05
CA SER A 69 35.07 33.98 -56.55
C SER A 69 34.83 32.59 -55.97
N GLN A 70 35.86 31.74 -55.94
CA GLN A 70 35.77 30.39 -55.39
C GLN A 70 35.50 30.38 -53.88
N GLU A 71 36.08 31.32 -53.12
CA GLU A 71 35.78 31.49 -51.70
C GLU A 71 34.33 31.96 -51.48
N VAL A 72 33.85 32.91 -52.28
CA VAL A 72 32.45 33.37 -52.24
C VAL A 72 31.48 32.25 -52.56
N ASP A 73 31.78 31.40 -53.55
CA ASP A 73 30.94 30.25 -53.91
C ASP A 73 30.89 29.23 -52.77
N GLN A 74 32.04 28.88 -52.17
CA GLN A 74 32.11 27.99 -51.01
C GLN A 74 31.35 28.53 -49.79
N GLN A 75 31.46 29.84 -49.53
CA GLN A 75 30.69 30.49 -48.47
C GLN A 75 29.19 30.43 -48.76
N GLY A 76 28.78 30.61 -50.03
CA GLY A 76 27.39 30.45 -50.46
C GLY A 76 26.84 29.05 -50.17
N GLU A 77 27.62 28.01 -50.48
CA GLU A 77 27.26 26.61 -50.18
C GLU A 77 27.17 26.35 -48.67
N ALA A 78 28.14 26.84 -47.89
CA ALA A 78 28.15 26.71 -46.43
C ALA A 78 26.94 27.41 -45.79
N ILE A 79 26.59 28.61 -46.25
CA ILE A 79 25.41 29.36 -45.79
C ILE A 79 24.12 28.59 -46.11
N ALA A 80 24.03 27.98 -47.29
CA ALA A 80 22.86 27.18 -47.67
C ALA A 80 22.69 25.94 -46.76
N LEU A 81 23.78 25.27 -46.40
CA LEU A 81 23.78 24.17 -45.44
C LEU A 81 23.34 24.61 -44.04
N VAL A 82 23.88 25.74 -43.55
CA VAL A 82 23.50 26.32 -42.25
C VAL A 82 22.02 26.66 -42.23
N ASN A 83 21.48 27.30 -43.28
CA ASN A 83 20.07 27.62 -43.36
C ASN A 83 19.19 26.36 -43.32
N SER A 84 19.60 25.29 -44.01
CA SER A 84 18.88 24.02 -43.98
C SER A 84 18.88 23.39 -42.58
N ALA A 85 20.01 23.42 -41.88
CA ALA A 85 20.11 22.93 -40.50
C ALA A 85 19.26 23.76 -39.52
N VAL A 86 19.24 25.09 -39.68
CA VAL A 86 18.40 25.99 -38.88
C VAL A 86 16.92 25.70 -39.09
N THR A 87 16.46 25.53 -40.33
CA THR A 87 15.06 25.16 -40.61
C THR A 87 14.69 23.80 -40.02
N SER A 88 15.59 22.82 -40.07
CA SER A 88 15.36 21.51 -39.44
C SER A 88 15.23 21.63 -37.92
N LEU A 89 16.13 22.40 -37.28
CA LEU A 89 16.08 22.66 -35.84
C LEU A 89 14.80 23.39 -35.43
N GLN A 90 14.34 24.36 -36.22
CA GLN A 90 13.08 25.06 -35.99
C GLN A 90 11.90 24.08 -35.99
N GLY A 91 11.81 23.18 -36.99
CA GLY A 91 10.76 22.17 -37.03
C GLY A 91 10.77 21.20 -35.85
N GLU A 92 11.96 20.76 -35.41
CA GLU A 92 12.09 19.92 -34.21
C GLU A 92 11.68 20.65 -32.91
N VAL A 93 12.07 21.92 -32.78
CA VAL A 93 11.72 22.74 -31.63
C VAL A 93 10.23 23.01 -31.61
N ASP A 94 9.63 23.40 -32.74
CA ASP A 94 8.19 23.65 -32.85
C ASP A 94 7.39 22.39 -32.51
N GLY A 95 7.83 21.20 -32.94
CA GLY A 95 7.18 19.94 -32.58
C GLY A 95 7.27 19.57 -31.09
N LYS A 96 8.39 19.90 -30.42
CA LYS A 96 8.58 19.64 -28.97
C LYS A 96 7.96 20.72 -28.08
N ALA A 97 7.97 21.96 -28.54
CA ALA A 97 7.36 23.12 -27.90
C ALA A 97 5.91 23.33 -28.35
N ASP A 98 5.36 22.39 -29.14
CA ASP A 98 3.99 22.46 -29.63
C ASP A 98 3.06 22.61 -28.43
N GLY A 99 2.28 23.70 -28.45
CA GLY A 99 1.41 24.06 -27.34
C GLY A 99 0.40 22.95 -27.00
N SER A 100 0.04 22.10 -27.97
CA SER A 100 -0.83 20.94 -27.73
C SER A 100 -0.13 19.83 -26.94
N VAL A 101 1.16 19.58 -27.17
CA VAL A 101 1.95 18.60 -26.40
C VAL A 101 2.12 19.10 -24.96
N VAL A 102 2.47 20.37 -24.79
CA VAL A 102 2.61 20.97 -23.46
C VAL A 102 1.27 21.02 -22.73
N ALA A 103 0.17 21.38 -23.42
CA ALA A 103 -1.17 21.39 -22.85
C ALA A 103 -1.64 19.98 -22.46
N ALA A 104 -1.40 18.97 -23.30
CA ALA A 104 -1.74 17.58 -23.01
C ALA A 104 -0.98 17.07 -21.78
N LEU A 105 0.32 17.37 -21.67
CA LEU A 105 1.11 17.02 -20.49
C LEU A 105 0.60 17.75 -19.24
N SER A 106 0.30 19.05 -19.34
CA SER A 106 -0.26 19.83 -18.23
C SER A 106 -1.59 19.26 -17.77
N GLN A 107 -2.47 18.88 -18.70
CA GLN A 107 -3.76 18.27 -18.39
C GLN A 107 -3.58 16.91 -17.71
N ALA A 108 -2.71 16.05 -18.23
CA ALA A 108 -2.43 14.76 -17.62
C ALA A 108 -1.87 14.90 -16.19
N VAL A 109 -1.00 15.89 -15.95
CA VAL A 109 -0.47 16.19 -14.61
C VAL A 109 -1.58 16.70 -13.67
N THR A 110 -2.49 17.56 -14.15
CA THR A 110 -3.64 18.01 -13.37
C THR A 110 -4.56 16.84 -13.00
N GLU A 111 -4.92 15.99 -13.96
CA GLU A 111 -5.77 14.82 -13.73
C GLU A 111 -5.11 13.82 -12.74
N GLN A 112 -3.80 13.63 -12.85
CA GLN A 112 -3.06 12.83 -11.86
C GLN A 112 -3.11 13.45 -10.46
N GLY A 113 -2.97 14.78 -10.34
CA GLY A 113 -3.11 15.50 -9.08
C GLY A 113 -4.49 15.27 -8.43
N ASP A 114 -5.56 15.38 -9.22
CA ASP A 114 -6.94 15.18 -8.76
C ASP A 114 -7.19 13.73 -8.33
N ASN A 115 -6.67 12.77 -9.09
CA ASN A 115 -6.74 11.35 -8.73
C ASN A 115 -5.99 11.04 -7.44
N ILE A 116 -4.80 11.61 -7.24
CA ILE A 116 -4.02 11.48 -6.00
C ILE A 116 -4.80 12.04 -4.82
N ALA A 117 -5.41 13.22 -4.95
CA ALA A 117 -6.21 13.83 -3.90
C ALA A 117 -7.43 12.96 -3.53
N THR A 118 -8.12 12.43 -4.54
CA THR A 118 -9.26 11.52 -4.35
C THR A 118 -8.84 10.24 -3.63
N ASN A 119 -7.73 9.64 -4.03
CA ASN A 119 -7.20 8.43 -3.39
C ASN A 119 -6.77 8.69 -1.95
N ALA A 120 -6.12 9.82 -1.66
CA ALA A 120 -5.74 10.21 -0.30
C ALA A 120 -6.96 10.37 0.62
N ALA A 121 -8.03 10.97 0.12
CA ALA A 121 -9.31 11.08 0.84
C ALA A 121 -9.91 9.70 1.11
N ALA A 122 -9.96 8.82 0.10
CA ALA A 122 -10.48 7.46 0.24
C ALA A 122 -9.69 6.63 1.26
N ILE A 123 -8.36 6.71 1.24
CA ILE A 123 -7.46 6.05 2.21
C ILE A 123 -7.74 6.57 3.63
N THR A 124 -7.90 7.89 3.79
CA THR A 124 -8.21 8.50 5.09
C THR A 124 -9.54 7.98 5.64
N SER A 125 -10.59 7.97 4.81
CA SER A 125 -11.89 7.41 5.19
C SER A 125 -11.83 5.93 5.54
N ALA A 126 -11.08 5.14 4.76
CA ALA A 126 -10.88 3.72 5.04
C ALA A 126 -10.17 3.50 6.38
N ASN A 127 -9.11 4.26 6.66
CA ASN A 127 -8.39 4.20 7.93
C ASN A 127 -9.28 4.57 9.12
N SER A 128 -10.12 5.61 9.00
CA SER A 128 -11.09 5.95 10.05
C SER A 128 -12.13 4.84 10.28
N ALA A 129 -12.65 4.25 9.20
CA ALA A 129 -13.62 3.16 9.30
C ALA A 129 -13.01 1.90 9.93
N ILE A 130 -11.76 1.57 9.57
CA ILE A 130 -11.01 0.45 10.14
C ILE A 130 -10.72 0.71 11.62
N ALA A 131 -10.27 1.91 12.00
CA ALA A 131 -10.00 2.25 13.40
C ALA A 131 -11.23 2.06 14.31
N GLY A 132 -12.44 2.36 13.80
CA GLY A 132 -13.69 2.12 14.54
C GLY A 132 -14.02 0.63 14.70
N LYS A 133 -13.83 -0.19 13.66
CA LYS A 133 -14.10 -1.64 13.68
C LYS A 133 -13.01 -2.46 14.38
N ALA A 134 -11.78 -1.98 14.35
CA ALA A 134 -10.64 -2.52 15.09
C ALA A 134 -10.51 -1.89 16.49
N SER A 135 -11.53 -1.18 16.98
CA SER A 135 -11.51 -0.70 18.35
C SER A 135 -11.43 -1.93 19.26
N SER A 136 -10.25 -2.11 19.87
CA SER A 136 -10.01 -3.14 20.87
C SER A 136 -11.12 -3.13 21.90
N SER A 137 -11.68 -1.96 22.22
CA SER A 137 -12.84 -1.80 23.09
C SER A 137 -14.07 -2.62 22.71
N ALA A 138 -14.44 -2.76 21.43
CA ALA A 138 -15.59 -3.57 21.02
C ALA A 138 -15.32 -5.07 21.21
N LEU A 139 -14.11 -5.52 20.85
CA LEU A 139 -13.63 -6.89 21.06
C LEU A 139 -13.47 -7.21 22.55
N ASP A 140 -12.94 -6.28 23.33
CA ASP A 140 -12.77 -6.38 24.78
C ASP A 140 -14.13 -6.43 25.48
N THR A 141 -15.08 -5.61 25.03
CA THR A 141 -16.47 -5.64 25.54
C THR A 141 -17.13 -6.98 25.22
N LEU A 142 -16.97 -7.49 23.99
CA LEU A 142 -17.51 -8.79 23.62
C LEU A 142 -16.84 -9.92 24.40
N SER A 143 -15.51 -9.88 24.54
CA SER A 143 -14.73 -10.87 25.30
C SER A 143 -15.13 -10.88 26.79
N ALA A 144 -15.27 -9.70 27.41
CA ALA A 144 -15.77 -9.57 28.77
C ALA A 144 -17.20 -10.10 28.90
N THR A 145 -18.08 -9.79 27.95
CA THR A 145 -19.46 -10.29 27.92
C THR A 145 -19.51 -11.81 27.83
N VAL A 146 -18.75 -12.40 26.90
CA VAL A 146 -18.67 -13.86 26.70
C VAL A 146 -18.08 -14.54 27.94
N THR A 147 -17.07 -13.94 28.56
CA THR A 147 -16.46 -14.46 29.80
C THR A 147 -17.47 -14.44 30.95
N ALA A 148 -18.20 -13.33 31.13
CA ALA A 148 -19.23 -13.20 32.15
C ALA A 148 -20.41 -14.16 31.94
N GLN A 149 -20.82 -14.35 30.68
CA GLN A 149 -21.81 -15.35 30.30
C GLN A 149 -21.33 -16.77 30.62
N GLY A 150 -20.08 -17.11 30.29
CA GLY A 150 -19.47 -18.39 30.63
C GLY A 150 -19.49 -18.69 32.14
N GLY A 151 -19.12 -17.70 32.97
CA GLY A 151 -19.19 -17.82 34.42
C GLY A 151 -20.63 -17.99 34.95
N SER A 152 -21.59 -17.26 34.37
CA SER A 152 -23.01 -17.37 34.75
C SER A 152 -23.60 -18.74 34.40
N ILE A 153 -23.28 -19.26 33.21
CA ILE A 153 -23.69 -20.59 32.76
C ILE A 153 -23.12 -21.68 33.68
N ALA A 154 -21.84 -21.57 34.06
CA ALA A 154 -21.21 -22.50 35.00
C ALA A 154 -21.93 -22.51 36.36
N SER A 155 -22.21 -21.32 36.92
CA SER A 155 -22.95 -21.22 38.19
C SER A 155 -24.38 -21.76 38.12
N GLN A 156 -25.08 -21.56 36.99
CA GLN A 156 -26.40 -22.15 36.78
C GLN A 156 -26.33 -23.68 36.70
N ALA A 157 -25.31 -24.24 36.04
CA ALA A 157 -25.08 -25.68 36.00
C ALA A 157 -24.79 -26.28 37.40
N ASP A 158 -24.05 -25.56 38.24
CA ASP A 158 -23.81 -25.95 39.63
C ASP A 158 -25.09 -25.93 40.46
N ARG A 159 -25.92 -24.89 40.31
CA ARG A 159 -27.23 -24.79 41.00
C ARG A 159 -28.24 -25.85 40.55
N LEU A 160 -28.21 -26.23 39.27
CA LEU A 160 -29.05 -27.34 38.78
C LEU A 160 -28.63 -28.67 39.43
N SER A 161 -27.34 -28.83 39.73
CA SER A 161 -26.81 -30.03 40.39
C SER A 161 -27.02 -30.03 41.91
N ALA A 162 -27.12 -28.85 42.53
CA ALA A 162 -27.31 -28.69 43.96
C ALA A 162 -28.11 -27.42 44.30
N VAL A 163 -29.18 -27.56 45.08
CA VAL A 163 -29.93 -26.44 45.64
C VAL A 163 -29.62 -26.36 47.13
N GLU A 164 -29.13 -25.22 47.59
CA GLU A 164 -28.79 -24.96 48.99
C GLU A 164 -29.48 -23.68 49.48
N THR A 165 -30.04 -23.74 50.69
CA THR A 165 -30.62 -22.59 51.38
C THR A 165 -30.15 -22.54 52.83
N ASN A 166 -29.94 -21.32 53.34
CA ASN A 166 -29.37 -21.07 54.66
C ASN A 166 -30.22 -20.01 55.38
N VAL A 167 -30.57 -20.26 56.66
CA VAL A 167 -31.25 -19.32 57.56
C VAL A 167 -30.58 -19.41 58.94
N GLY A 168 -29.79 -18.39 59.30
CA GLY A 168 -28.98 -18.43 60.53
C GLY A 168 -27.97 -19.58 60.48
N ASP A 169 -27.93 -20.41 61.53
CA ASP A 169 -27.08 -21.60 61.60
C ASP A 169 -27.72 -22.86 60.98
N VAL A 170 -28.95 -22.74 60.45
CA VAL A 170 -29.68 -23.84 59.81
C VAL A 170 -29.44 -23.81 58.31
N SER A 171 -29.12 -24.97 57.77
CA SER A 171 -28.82 -25.14 56.35
C SER A 171 -29.50 -26.39 55.83
N ALA A 172 -30.01 -26.30 54.60
CA ALA A 172 -30.60 -27.40 53.88
C ALA A 172 -30.06 -27.43 52.46
N SER A 173 -29.68 -28.61 52.00
CA SER A 173 -29.24 -28.83 50.64
C SER A 173 -29.91 -30.05 50.05
N SER A 174 -30.16 -29.99 48.74
CA SER A 174 -30.56 -31.13 47.93
C SER A 174 -29.61 -31.26 46.76
N ARG A 175 -29.33 -32.50 46.38
CA ARG A 175 -28.44 -32.81 45.28
C ARG A 175 -29.06 -33.88 44.42
N PHE A 176 -29.12 -33.61 43.12
CA PHE A 176 -29.52 -34.57 42.10
C PHE A 176 -28.30 -34.85 41.22
N ARG A 177 -27.91 -36.12 41.10
CA ARG A 177 -26.76 -36.51 40.28
C ARG A 177 -27.12 -37.72 39.44
N THR A 178 -26.91 -37.61 38.14
CA THR A 178 -26.91 -38.76 37.22
C THR A 178 -25.54 -38.88 36.60
N VAL A 179 -24.98 -40.09 36.59
CA VAL A 179 -23.69 -40.37 35.98
C VAL A 179 -23.82 -41.64 35.17
N VAL A 180 -23.38 -41.59 33.92
CA VAL A 180 -23.21 -42.77 33.08
C VAL A 180 -21.72 -42.87 32.75
N LYS A 181 -21.12 -44.02 33.07
CA LYS A 181 -19.73 -44.35 32.73
C LYS A 181 -19.74 -45.49 31.73
N SER A 182 -18.93 -45.38 30.68
CA SER A 182 -18.69 -46.45 29.72
C SER A 182 -17.19 -46.73 29.69
N GLN A 183 -16.79 -47.96 30.03
CA GLN A 183 -15.40 -48.40 30.09
C GLN A 183 -15.25 -49.76 29.37
N PRO A 184 -14.03 -50.18 28.97
CA PRO A 184 -13.83 -51.45 28.29
C PRO A 184 -14.31 -52.68 29.08
N SER A 185 -14.36 -52.59 30.42
CA SER A 185 -14.84 -53.63 31.33
C SER A 185 -16.36 -53.62 31.56
N GLY A 186 -17.09 -52.65 31.00
CA GLY A 186 -18.53 -52.52 31.16
C GLY A 186 -19.02 -51.08 31.30
N SER A 187 -20.35 -50.93 31.24
CA SER A 187 -21.04 -49.65 31.41
C SER A 187 -21.82 -49.64 32.72
N GLU A 188 -21.81 -48.52 33.41
CA GLU A 188 -22.53 -48.30 34.67
C GLU A 188 -23.33 -47.00 34.58
N ALA A 189 -24.62 -47.07 34.89
CA ALA A 189 -25.46 -45.91 35.10
C ALA A 189 -25.80 -45.81 36.59
N THR A 190 -25.61 -44.62 37.16
CA THR A 190 -25.99 -44.29 38.53
C THR A 190 -26.86 -43.05 38.57
N MET A 191 -27.88 -43.07 39.41
CA MET A 191 -28.68 -41.90 39.75
C MET A 191 -28.73 -41.78 41.28
N ALA A 192 -28.54 -40.59 41.79
CA ALA A 192 -28.58 -40.31 43.21
C ALA A 192 -29.42 -39.05 43.47
N MET A 193 -30.35 -39.16 44.40
CA MET A 193 -31.04 -38.01 44.99
C MET A 193 -30.73 -38.00 46.47
N GLN A 194 -30.12 -36.93 46.95
CA GLN A 194 -29.73 -36.79 48.34
C GLN A 194 -30.22 -35.45 48.86
N VAL A 195 -30.73 -35.46 50.09
CA VAL A 195 -31.03 -34.26 50.86
C VAL A 195 -30.25 -34.30 52.15
N ARG A 196 -29.84 -33.12 52.61
CA ARG A 196 -29.12 -32.94 53.86
C ARG A 196 -29.64 -31.69 54.55
N ALA A 197 -29.95 -31.79 55.84
CA ALA A 197 -30.36 -30.64 56.64
C ALA A 197 -29.76 -30.73 58.05
N GLY A 198 -29.41 -29.58 58.63
CA GLY A 198 -28.78 -29.55 59.93
C GLY A 198 -28.57 -28.15 60.49
N SER A 199 -28.15 -28.09 61.74
CA SER A 199 -27.76 -26.86 62.43
C SER A 199 -26.44 -27.06 63.15
N GLY A 200 -25.47 -26.17 62.96
CA GLY A 200 -24.14 -26.30 63.58
C GLY A 200 -23.38 -27.56 63.11
N SER A 201 -22.91 -28.39 64.05
CA SER A 201 -22.11 -29.59 63.73
C SER A 201 -22.92 -30.87 63.49
N ALA A 202 -24.24 -30.84 63.68
CA ALA A 202 -25.11 -32.01 63.54
C ALA A 202 -25.93 -31.94 62.25
N TRP A 203 -25.86 -33.01 61.45
CA TRP A 203 -26.51 -33.11 60.15
C TRP A 203 -27.28 -34.42 60.03
N ARG A 204 -28.45 -34.36 59.41
CA ARG A 204 -29.19 -35.54 58.95
C ARG A 204 -29.18 -35.58 57.43
N GLU A 205 -29.02 -36.78 56.89
CA GLU A 205 -29.02 -37.04 55.46
C GLU A 205 -30.07 -38.09 55.13
N ALA A 206 -30.75 -37.91 54.01
CA ALA A 206 -31.60 -38.93 53.42
C ALA A 206 -31.34 -38.99 51.92
N GLY A 207 -31.35 -40.18 51.33
CA GLY A 207 -31.13 -40.32 49.91
C GLY A 207 -31.56 -41.64 49.34
N ILE A 208 -31.75 -41.64 48.02
CA ILE A 208 -32.01 -42.81 47.21
C ILE A 208 -30.97 -42.89 46.10
N PHE A 209 -30.39 -44.07 45.93
CA PHE A 209 -29.32 -44.34 44.97
C PHE A 209 -29.73 -45.53 44.10
N LEU A 210 -29.75 -45.31 42.80
CA LEU A 210 -30.00 -46.33 41.80
C LEU A 210 -28.69 -46.61 41.08
N ARG A 211 -28.36 -47.89 40.92
CA ARG A 211 -27.22 -48.34 40.13
C ARG A 211 -27.67 -49.44 39.19
N ALA A 212 -27.22 -49.39 37.95
CA ALA A 212 -27.33 -50.49 37.00
C ALA A 212 -26.00 -50.63 36.26
N ALA A 213 -25.47 -51.85 36.21
CA ALA A 213 -24.21 -52.14 35.53
C ALA A 213 -24.40 -53.27 34.50
N SER A 214 -23.56 -53.26 33.45
CA SER A 214 -23.59 -54.26 32.37
C SER A 214 -23.15 -55.65 32.81
N ASP A 215 -22.73 -55.83 34.06
CA ASP A 215 -22.47 -57.12 34.70
C ASP A 215 -23.76 -57.83 35.17
N GLY A 216 -24.93 -57.20 34.95
CA GLY A 216 -26.24 -57.73 35.34
C GLY A 216 -26.68 -57.28 36.74
N SER A 217 -25.86 -56.53 37.48
CA SER A 217 -26.23 -56.01 38.79
C SER A 217 -27.09 -54.73 38.68
N ALA A 218 -28.14 -54.66 39.51
CA ALA A 218 -28.98 -53.48 39.65
C ALA A 218 -29.44 -53.34 41.10
N ASP A 219 -29.21 -52.17 41.70
CA ASP A 219 -29.51 -51.89 43.10
C ASP A 219 -30.35 -50.62 43.24
N VAL A 220 -31.27 -50.65 44.21
CA VAL A 220 -31.92 -49.45 44.76
C VAL A 220 -31.58 -49.40 46.24
N ILE A 221 -30.80 -48.40 46.64
CA ILE A 221 -30.34 -48.21 48.01
C ILE A 221 -31.05 -47.00 48.59
N VAL A 222 -31.72 -47.18 49.73
CA VAL A 222 -32.35 -46.09 50.49
C VAL A 222 -31.56 -45.89 51.77
N ALA A 223 -30.97 -44.72 51.93
CA ALA A 223 -30.29 -44.30 53.15
C ALA A 223 -31.18 -43.26 53.85
N ALA A 224 -31.89 -43.66 54.90
CA ALA A 224 -32.76 -42.78 55.69
C ALA A 224 -33.07 -43.41 57.06
N ASP A 225 -33.49 -42.59 58.02
CA ASP A 225 -33.98 -43.09 59.32
C ASP A 225 -35.28 -43.91 59.19
N ARG A 226 -36.10 -43.62 58.16
CA ARG A 226 -37.39 -44.27 57.90
C ARG A 226 -37.68 -44.32 56.41
N PHE A 227 -38.13 -45.47 55.91
CA PHE A 227 -38.69 -45.64 54.57
C PHE A 227 -40.19 -45.97 54.67
N ALA A 228 -41.04 -45.12 54.09
CA ALA A 228 -42.49 -45.26 54.12
C ALA A 228 -43.08 -45.12 52.72
N VAL A 229 -44.14 -45.88 52.45
CA VAL A 229 -44.95 -45.79 51.24
C VAL A 229 -46.30 -45.22 51.66
N THR A 230 -46.65 -44.05 51.13
CA THR A 230 -47.89 -43.34 51.49
C THR A 230 -48.82 -43.28 50.29
N ASP A 231 -50.12 -43.36 50.53
CA ASP A 231 -51.15 -42.99 49.57
C ASP A 231 -51.99 -41.83 50.13
N ALA A 232 -53.08 -41.45 49.43
CA ALA A 232 -53.97 -40.38 49.90
C ALA A 232 -54.77 -40.75 51.16
N GLY A 233 -54.81 -42.03 51.55
CA GLY A 233 -55.54 -42.58 52.68
C GLY A 233 -54.69 -42.89 53.92
N GLY A 234 -53.36 -42.83 53.83
CA GLY A 234 -52.46 -42.94 54.98
C GLY A 234 -51.02 -43.36 54.65
N GLU A 235 -50.17 -43.33 55.69
CA GLU A 235 -48.77 -43.77 55.62
C GLU A 235 -48.66 -45.27 55.98
N SER A 236 -48.04 -46.07 55.11
CA SER A 236 -47.67 -47.46 55.39
C SER A 236 -46.15 -47.57 55.52
N VAL A 237 -45.68 -48.07 56.67
CA VAL A 237 -44.24 -48.31 56.92
C VAL A 237 -44.00 -49.82 56.85
N PRO A 238 -43.69 -50.38 55.67
CA PRO A 238 -43.60 -51.84 55.52
C PRO A 238 -42.45 -52.43 56.37
N PHE A 239 -41.33 -51.71 56.48
CA PHE A 239 -40.16 -52.13 57.25
C PHE A 239 -39.82 -51.10 58.30
N ALA A 240 -39.54 -51.55 59.53
CA ALA A 240 -39.07 -50.71 60.63
C ALA A 240 -37.83 -51.33 61.25
N VAL A 241 -36.90 -50.49 61.71
CA VAL A 241 -35.75 -50.96 62.48
C VAL A 241 -36.15 -50.99 63.96
N GLN A 242 -36.11 -52.16 64.57
CA GLN A 242 -36.40 -52.35 65.99
C GLN A 242 -35.26 -53.15 66.62
N ASN A 243 -34.67 -52.64 67.71
CA ASN A 243 -33.54 -53.27 68.41
C ASN A 243 -32.32 -53.60 67.51
N GLY A 244 -32.13 -52.87 66.42
CA GLY A 244 -31.01 -53.06 65.48
C GLY A 244 -31.27 -54.04 64.34
N GLU A 245 -32.46 -54.64 64.25
CA GLU A 245 -32.86 -55.54 63.16
C GLU A 245 -33.99 -54.92 62.31
N VAL A 246 -33.99 -55.22 61.00
CA VAL A 246 -35.08 -54.84 60.10
C VAL A 246 -36.24 -55.81 60.29
N ALA A 247 -37.34 -55.32 60.85
CA ALA A 247 -38.58 -56.06 61.01
C ALA A 247 -39.63 -55.60 59.99
N LEU A 248 -40.44 -56.54 59.50
CA LEU A 248 -41.67 -56.22 58.78
C LEU A 248 -42.71 -55.72 59.80
N ALA A 249 -42.99 -54.42 59.82
CA ALA A 249 -43.81 -53.82 60.88
C ALA A 249 -45.30 -54.20 60.74
N LEU A 250 -45.85 -54.02 59.53
CA LEU A 250 -47.17 -54.53 59.15
C LEU A 250 -47.21 -54.66 57.62
N ALA A 251 -47.56 -55.85 57.13
CA ALA A 251 -47.76 -56.07 55.70
C ALA A 251 -49.05 -56.82 55.44
N ARG A 252 -49.77 -56.40 54.39
CA ARG A 252 -50.74 -57.24 53.70
C ARG A 252 -50.02 -57.85 52.52
N PHE A 253 -49.94 -59.17 52.49
CA PHE A 253 -49.23 -59.93 51.47
C PHE A 253 -50.17 -60.97 50.87
N GLN A 254 -49.92 -61.35 49.62
CA GLN A 254 -50.67 -62.43 48.99
C GLN A 254 -50.07 -63.79 49.33
N GLN A 255 -48.74 -63.90 49.28
CA GLN A 255 -48.02 -65.11 49.64
C GLN A 255 -46.61 -64.77 50.14
N LEU A 256 -46.15 -65.42 51.20
CA LEU A 256 -44.76 -65.40 51.65
C LEU A 256 -44.20 -66.83 51.56
N THR A 257 -43.17 -67.01 50.73
CA THR A 257 -42.55 -68.32 50.50
C THR A 257 -41.09 -68.27 50.87
N SER A 258 -40.63 -69.20 51.70
CA SER A 258 -39.21 -69.38 52.00
C SER A 258 -38.40 -69.69 50.73
N PHE A 259 -37.11 -69.33 50.70
CA PHE A 259 -36.26 -69.53 49.53
C PHE A 259 -36.17 -70.98 49.04
N ASN A 260 -36.28 -71.95 49.95
CA ASN A 260 -36.28 -73.38 49.61
C ASN A 260 -37.68 -73.91 49.25
N GLY A 261 -38.70 -73.06 49.21
CA GLY A 261 -40.08 -73.40 48.86
C GLY A 261 -40.85 -74.18 49.93
N LYS A 262 -40.22 -74.52 51.05
CA LYS A 262 -40.79 -75.44 52.04
C LYS A 262 -41.81 -74.81 52.96
N LEU A 263 -41.61 -73.55 53.34
CA LEU A 263 -42.61 -72.76 54.06
C LEU A 263 -43.35 -71.85 53.07
N VAL A 264 -44.67 -71.93 53.05
CA VAL A 264 -45.57 -71.04 52.30
C VAL A 264 -46.65 -70.51 53.25
N ILE A 265 -46.77 -69.19 53.35
CA ILE A 265 -47.85 -68.49 54.06
C ILE A 265 -48.73 -67.84 53.00
N ASP A 266 -49.95 -68.32 52.82
CA ASP A 266 -50.93 -67.76 51.90
C ASP A 266 -51.78 -66.71 52.64
N GLY A 267 -51.55 -65.44 52.33
CA GLY A 267 -52.25 -64.31 52.95
C GLY A 267 -53.64 -64.04 52.37
N ILE A 268 -54.01 -64.64 51.22
CA ILE A 268 -55.36 -64.55 50.65
C ILE A 268 -56.27 -65.56 51.33
N ASN A 269 -55.82 -66.82 51.42
CA ASN A 269 -56.58 -67.91 52.01
C ASN A 269 -56.36 -68.06 53.52
N GLY A 270 -55.39 -67.34 54.09
CA GLY A 270 -55.09 -67.34 55.53
C GLY A 270 -54.48 -68.65 56.04
N THR A 271 -53.72 -69.37 55.20
CA THR A 271 -53.15 -70.68 55.55
C THR A 271 -51.63 -70.66 55.62
N ILE A 272 -51.06 -71.58 56.40
CA ILE A 272 -49.62 -71.84 56.45
C ILE A 272 -49.40 -73.30 56.06
N SER A 273 -48.54 -73.54 55.08
CA SER A 273 -48.15 -74.88 54.62
C SER A 273 -46.65 -75.08 54.79
N VAL A 274 -46.29 -76.25 55.34
CA VAL A 274 -44.90 -76.70 55.43
C VAL A 274 -44.77 -77.98 54.61
N TYR A 275 -43.93 -77.93 53.58
CA TYR A 275 -43.62 -79.03 52.67
C TYR A 275 -42.25 -79.61 53.05
N ASP A 276 -42.12 -80.93 52.92
CA ASP A 276 -40.87 -81.66 53.22
C ASP A 276 -39.73 -81.41 52.22
#